data_AF-A0A7C1C693-F1
#
_entry.id   AF-A0A7C1C693-F1
#
_cell.length_a   1.000
_cell.length_b   1.000
_cell.length_c   1.000
_cell.angle_alpha   90.00
_cell.angle_beta   90.00
_cell.angle_gamma   90.00
#
_symmetry.space_group_name_H-M   'P 1'
#
loop_
_entity.id
_entity.type
_entity.pdbx_description
1 polymer ?
#
loop_
_entity_poly.entity_id
_entity_poly.type
_entity_poly.pdbx_seq_one_letter_code
_entity_poly.pdbx_strand_id
1 'polypeptide(L)' 'PPQHIMVAGDSGNDEDMLRGQTCGLVVGNYSEELEKLKGKPKIFFSKNCYAAGIIDGLYHYRFILNP' A
#
# COMPACT_ATOMS: atom_id res chain seq x y z
N PRO A 1 2.97 -5.45 -16.41
CA PRO A 1 3.33 -4.00 -16.33
C PRO A 1 3.34 -3.57 -14.86
N PRO A 2 3.98 -2.45 -14.47
CA PRO A 2 4.07 -2.03 -13.07
C PRO A 2 2.72 -1.91 -12.35
N GLN A 3 1.66 -1.60 -13.09
CA GLN A 3 0.27 -1.49 -12.62
C GLN A 3 -0.33 -2.83 -12.16
N HIS A 4 0.26 -3.97 -12.53
CA HIS A 4 -0.13 -5.32 -12.09
C HIS A 4 0.77 -5.85 -10.96
N ILE A 5 1.50 -4.97 -10.28
CA ILE A 5 2.33 -5.31 -9.13
C ILE A 5 1.90 -4.39 -8.00
N MET A 6 1.52 -5.00 -6.87
CA MET A 6 1.27 -4.28 -5.64
C MET A 6 2.44 -4.51 -4.68
N VAL A 7 2.91 -3.45 -4.04
CA VAL A 7 3.88 -3.52 -2.96
C VAL A 7 3.20 -3.07 -1.67
N ALA A 8 3.33 -3.87 -0.62
CA ALA A 8 2.89 -3.53 0.72
C ALA A 8 4.10 -3.16 1.59
N GLY A 9 3.96 -2.15 2.43
CA GLY A 9 4.98 -1.77 3.41
C GLY A 9 4.36 -1.23 4.69
N ASP A 10 5.16 -1.22 5.76
CA ASP A 10 4.78 -0.73 7.09
C ASP A 10 5.84 0.17 7.72
N SER A 11 7.08 0.17 7.23
CA SER A 11 8.14 1.02 7.79
C SER A 11 9.05 1.64 6.73
N GLY A 12 9.99 2.46 7.16
CA GLY A 12 10.80 3.33 6.30
C GLY A 12 11.71 2.58 5.33
N ASN A 13 12.06 1.32 5.64
CA ASN A 13 12.81 0.47 4.73
C ASN A 13 12.02 0.06 3.47
N ASP A 14 10.69 0.20 3.49
CA ASP A 14 9.81 -0.09 2.35
C ASP A 14 9.59 1.13 1.44
N GLU A 15 10.02 2.31 1.88
CA GLU A 15 9.69 3.59 1.23
C GLU A 15 10.09 3.63 -0.25
N ASP A 16 11.27 3.12 -0.59
CA ASP A 16 11.76 3.10 -1.96
C ASP A 16 10.88 2.23 -2.86
N MET A 17 10.38 1.11 -2.35
CA MET A 17 9.46 0.25 -3.09
C MET A 17 8.07 0.91 -3.23
N LEU A 18 7.60 1.61 -2.19
CA LEU A 18 6.31 2.30 -2.17
C LEU A 18 6.26 3.54 -3.08
N ARG A 19 7.39 4.23 -3.27
CA ARG A 19 7.51 5.40 -4.16
C ARG A 19 7.62 5.04 -5.65
N GLY A 20 7.69 3.75 -5.97
CA GLY A 20 7.86 3.25 -7.34
C GLY A 20 6.66 3.52 -8.25
N GLN A 21 6.71 2.93 -9.46
CA GLN A 21 5.61 3.02 -10.43
C GLN A 21 4.50 1.97 -10.21
N THR A 22 4.66 1.12 -9.21
CA THR A 22 3.74 0.06 -8.79
C THR A 22 2.54 0.62 -8.02
N CYS A 23 1.60 -0.26 -7.66
CA CYS A 23 0.52 0.05 -6.74
C CYS A 23 1.05 -0.05 -5.29
N GLY A 24 1.29 1.07 -4.63
CA GLY A 24 1.77 1.10 -3.25
C GLY A 24 0.64 0.96 -2.24
N LEU A 25 0.83 0.11 -1.23
CA LEU A 25 -0.06 -0.08 -0.08
C LEU A 25 0.74 0.14 1.21
N VAL A 26 0.21 0.97 2.10
CA VAL A 26 0.68 1.10 3.48
C VAL A 26 -0.38 0.48 4.40
N VAL A 27 -0.01 -0.53 5.18
CA VAL A 27 -0.93 -1.22 6.12
C VAL A 27 -1.14 -0.40 7.40
N GLY A 28 -2.30 -0.53 8.05
CA GLY A 28 -2.73 0.39 9.12
C GLY A 28 -1.87 0.44 10.39
N ASN A 29 -0.97 -0.54 10.59
CA ASN A 29 -0.01 -0.57 11.69
C ASN A 29 1.37 -0.01 11.31
N TYR A 30 1.42 0.89 10.31
CA TYR A 30 2.66 1.48 9.83
C TYR A 30 3.30 2.46 10.83
N SER A 31 4.61 2.64 10.70
CA SER A 31 5.44 3.58 11.45
C SER A 31 5.25 5.02 10.96
N GLU A 32 5.23 6.01 11.87
CA GLU A 32 5.00 7.44 11.55
C GLU A 32 5.94 8.01 10.46
N GLU A 33 7.08 7.37 10.23
CA GLU A 33 8.00 7.76 9.15
C GLU A 33 7.37 7.70 7.75
N LEU A 34 6.34 6.87 7.52
CA LEU A 34 5.64 6.80 6.24
C LEU A 34 4.55 7.87 6.06
N GLU A 35 4.24 8.69 7.07
CA GLU A 35 3.23 9.76 7.00
C GLU A 35 3.45 10.70 5.82
N LYS A 36 4.73 10.99 5.49
CA LYS A 36 5.13 11.81 4.34
C LYS A 36 4.72 11.25 2.97
N LEU A 37 4.25 10.00 2.90
CA LEU A 37 3.74 9.37 1.69
C LEU A 37 2.23 9.56 1.51
N LYS A 38 1.51 10.05 2.53
CA LYS A 38 0.06 10.32 2.39
C LYS A 38 -0.21 11.33 1.28
N GLY A 39 -1.25 11.04 0.49
CA GLY A 39 -1.66 11.88 -0.64
C GLY A 39 -0.77 11.74 -1.88
N LYS A 40 0.32 10.96 -1.84
CA LYS A 40 1.10 10.66 -3.04
C LYS A 40 0.29 9.79 -4.00
N PRO A 41 0.42 10.00 -5.32
CA PRO A 41 -0.28 9.21 -6.31
C PRO A 41 0.12 7.73 -6.20
N LYS A 42 -0.86 6.84 -6.38
CA LYS A 42 -0.67 5.37 -6.36
C LYS A 42 -0.17 4.81 -5.02
N ILE A 43 -0.31 5.55 -3.93
CA ILE A 43 -0.10 5.04 -2.58
C ILE A 43 -1.43 5.07 -1.84
N PHE A 44 -1.88 3.89 -1.42
CA PHE A 44 -3.10 3.70 -0.65
C PHE A 44 -2.73 3.38 0.80
N PHE A 45 -3.32 4.12 1.75
CA PHE A 45 -3.20 3.85 3.17
C PHE A 45 -4.44 3.08 3.63
N SER A 46 -4.24 1.80 3.94
CA SER A 46 -5.28 0.95 4.50
C SER A 46 -5.57 1.35 5.95
N LYS A 47 -6.85 1.30 6.34
CA LYS A 47 -7.25 1.43 7.75
C LYS A 47 -7.06 0.12 8.53
N ASN A 48 -6.93 -1.00 7.82
CA ASN A 48 -6.74 -2.32 8.39
C ASN A 48 -5.26 -2.64 8.57
N CYS A 49 -4.92 -3.30 9.69
CA CYS A 49 -3.55 -3.70 10.03
C CYS A 49 -3.17 -5.05 9.42
N TYR A 50 -1.87 -5.26 9.25
CA TYR A 50 -1.25 -6.53 8.86
C TYR A 50 -1.89 -7.13 7.59
N ALA A 51 -2.14 -8.44 7.58
CA ALA A 51 -2.71 -9.15 6.43
C ALA A 51 -4.10 -8.62 6.01
N ALA A 52 -4.90 -8.10 6.94
CA ALA A 52 -6.18 -7.50 6.60
C ALA A 52 -5.99 -6.24 5.74
N GLY A 53 -4.93 -5.46 5.98
CA GLY A 53 -4.57 -4.33 5.12
C GLY A 53 -4.10 -4.72 3.73
N ILE A 54 -3.43 -5.87 3.60
CA ILE A 54 -3.05 -6.43 2.30
C ILE A 54 -4.29 -6.74 1.47
N ILE A 55 -5.29 -7.41 2.06
CA ILE A 55 -6.55 -7.74 1.38
C ILE A 55 -7.28 -6.46 0.96
N ASP A 56 -7.33 -5.46 1.83
CA ASP A 56 -7.93 -4.15 1.53
C ASP A 56 -7.26 -3.47 0.32
N GLY A 57 -5.92 -3.51 0.26
CA GLY A 57 -5.17 -3.02 -0.90
C GLY A 57 -5.46 -3.77 -2.19
N LEU A 58 -5.61 -5.11 -2.13
CA LEU A 58 -5.96 -5.93 -3.28
C LEU A 58 -7.34 -5.54 -3.84
N TYR A 59 -8.32 -5.25 -2.98
CA TYR A 59 -9.61 -4.70 -3.40
C TYR A 59 -9.50 -3.29 -3.96
N HIS A 60 -8.76 -2.39 -3.28
CA HIS A 60 -8.58 -1.01 -3.70
C HIS A 60 -8.04 -0.90 -5.13
N TYR A 61 -7.01 -1.69 -5.45
CA TYR A 61 -6.40 -1.72 -6.79
C TYR A 61 -7.06 -2.71 -7.76
N ARG A 62 -8.16 -3.37 -7.36
CA ARG A 62 -8.92 -4.33 -8.16
C ARG A 62 -8.11 -5.51 -8.70
N PHE A 63 -7.16 -6.00 -7.91
CA PHE A 63 -6.49 -7.28 -8.18
C PHE A 63 -7.43 -8.46 -7.95
N ILE A 64 -8.36 -8.29 -7.01
CA ILE A 64 -9.46 -9.21 -6.72
C ILE A 64 -10.76 -8.41 -6.64
N LEU A 65 -11.89 -9.08 -6.87
CA LEU A 65 -13.21 -8.46 -6.79
C LEU A 65 -13.71 -8.50 -5.35
N ASN A 66 -14.22 -7.37 -4.86
CA ASN A 66 -14.93 -7.35 -3.59
C ASN A 66 -16.18 -8.24 -3.73
N PRO A 67 -16.42 -9.19 -2.80
CA PRO A 67 -17.62 -10.03 -2.82
C PRO A 67 -18.92 -9.21 -2.79
#